data_AF-A0AB73BUV6-F1
#
_entry.id   AF-A0AB73BUV6-F1
#
_cell.length_a   1.000
_cell.length_b   1.000
_cell.length_c   1.000
_cell.angle_alpha   90.00
_cell.angle_beta   90.00
_cell.angle_gamma   90.00
#
_symmetry.space_group_name_H-M   'P 1'
#
loop_
_entity.id
_entity.type
_entity.pdbx_description
1 polymer ?
#
loop_
_entity_poly.entity_id
_entity_poly.type
_entity_poly.pdbx_seq_one_letter_code
_entity_poly.pdbx_strand_id
1 'polypeptide(L)'
;MMTLKNTEQRLTEKNISLDALVPKEHIIRKIDAAIDFSFIYEKVKPLYSSIGKPSIDPVVLFKIILIQYLFGIRSMRQTIQEIEVNLAYRWFLGYGLEEKIPHFFTFGKNYQRRFQGTEIFNDIFFHIIDEIMAAKFLNSENVFIDGTHIKANANLKKAKNVLKEESAKFYQETLNQEIELDRQFHKKKR
;
A
#
# COMPACT_ATOMS: atom_id res chain seq x y z
N MET A 1 35.38 -18.84 -19.69
CA MET A 1 35.66 -17.97 -20.85
C MET A 1 34.65 -16.84 -20.83
N MET A 2 35.07 -15.58 -20.81
CA MET A 2 34.13 -14.44 -20.87
C MET A 2 33.79 -14.14 -22.33
N THR A 3 32.51 -13.96 -22.64
CA THR A 3 32.00 -13.70 -24.01
C THR A 3 31.55 -12.26 -24.17
N LEU A 4 31.75 -11.69 -25.35
CA LEU A 4 31.18 -10.39 -25.73
C LEU A 4 29.68 -10.54 -26.00
N LYS A 5 28.87 -9.66 -25.42
CA LYS A 5 27.41 -9.67 -25.59
C LYS A 5 27.03 -8.85 -26.83
N ASN A 6 26.39 -9.48 -27.82
CA ASN A 6 25.82 -8.76 -28.95
C ASN A 6 24.57 -7.97 -28.50
N THR A 7 24.56 -6.65 -28.75
CA THR A 7 23.47 -5.72 -28.40
C THR A 7 22.40 -5.59 -29.49
N GLU A 8 22.64 -6.09 -30.70
CA GLU A 8 21.72 -6.02 -31.85
C GLU A 8 20.39 -6.75 -31.59
N GLN A 9 20.38 -7.72 -30.67
CA GLN A 9 19.15 -8.44 -30.29
C GLN A 9 18.05 -7.52 -29.73
N ARG A 10 18.38 -6.30 -29.28
CA ARG A 10 17.41 -5.31 -28.77
C ARG A 10 16.45 -4.78 -29.85
N LEU A 11 16.82 -4.87 -31.12
CA LEU A 11 16.06 -4.28 -32.24
C LEU A 11 15.21 -5.31 -33.01
N THR A 12 15.20 -6.57 -32.56
CA THR A 12 14.47 -7.65 -33.25
C THR A 12 13.05 -7.81 -32.72
N GLU A 13 12.07 -7.82 -33.62
CA GLU A 13 10.67 -8.09 -33.30
C GLU A 13 10.48 -9.59 -33.05
N LYS A 14 9.88 -9.93 -31.90
CA LYS A 14 9.60 -11.31 -31.49
C LYS A 14 8.22 -11.37 -30.85
N ASN A 15 7.52 -12.48 -31.07
CA ASN A 15 6.28 -12.77 -30.34
C ASN A 15 6.65 -13.23 -28.92
N ILE A 16 6.29 -12.44 -27.91
CA ILE A 16 6.73 -12.63 -26.53
C ILE A 16 5.52 -12.61 -25.59
N SER A 17 5.45 -13.59 -24.69
CA SER A 17 4.49 -13.59 -23.57
C SER A 17 5.05 -12.82 -22.38
N LEU A 18 4.31 -11.82 -21.90
CA LEU A 18 4.68 -11.08 -20.68
C LEU A 18 4.79 -12.00 -19.46
N ASP A 19 3.93 -13.02 -19.38
CA ASP A 19 4.00 -14.01 -18.30
C ASP A 19 5.31 -14.81 -18.34
N ALA A 20 5.78 -15.20 -19.52
CA ALA A 20 7.05 -15.91 -19.66
C ALA A 20 8.29 -15.05 -19.29
N LEU A 21 8.17 -13.72 -19.38
CA LEU A 21 9.26 -12.79 -19.06
C LEU A 21 9.43 -12.54 -17.56
N VAL A 22 8.37 -12.71 -16.76
CA VAL A 22 8.44 -12.48 -15.31
C VAL A 22 8.84 -13.78 -14.61
N PRO A 23 9.99 -13.82 -13.91
CA PRO A 23 10.46 -15.03 -13.24
C PRO A 23 9.39 -15.62 -12.31
N LYS A 24 9.25 -16.95 -12.31
CA LYS A 24 8.24 -17.65 -11.49
C LYS A 24 8.41 -17.40 -9.99
N GLU A 25 9.66 -17.27 -9.54
CA GLU A 25 10.00 -17.01 -8.14
C GLU A 25 9.93 -15.53 -7.73
N HIS A 26 9.56 -14.63 -8.65
CA HIS A 26 9.49 -13.21 -8.37
C HIS A 26 8.45 -12.91 -7.28
N ILE A 27 8.79 -12.07 -6.30
CA ILE A 27 7.94 -11.77 -5.13
C ILE A 27 6.53 -11.31 -5.51
N ILE A 28 6.40 -10.54 -6.58
CA ILE A 28 5.12 -10.07 -7.10
C ILE A 28 4.16 -11.21 -7.43
N ARG A 29 4.65 -12.34 -7.96
CA ARG A 29 3.79 -13.50 -8.25
C ARG A 29 3.25 -14.12 -6.96
N LYS A 30 4.08 -14.16 -5.90
CA LYS A 30 3.65 -14.64 -4.58
C LYS A 30 2.57 -13.73 -3.99
N ILE A 31 2.71 -12.43 -4.18
CA ILE A 31 1.74 -11.43 -3.70
C ILE A 31 0.43 -11.52 -4.48
N ASP A 32 0.50 -11.59 -5.81
CA ASP A 32 -0.68 -11.74 -6.67
C ASP A 32 -1.46 -13.02 -6.37
N ALA A 33 -0.76 -14.11 -6.02
CA ALA A 33 -1.38 -15.37 -5.62
C ALA A 33 -1.92 -15.35 -4.17
N ALA A 34 -1.40 -14.49 -3.31
CA ALA A 34 -1.75 -14.46 -1.89
C ALA A 34 -2.93 -13.54 -1.56
N ILE A 35 -3.19 -12.53 -2.39
CA ILE A 35 -4.21 -11.51 -2.14
C ILE A 35 -5.24 -11.57 -3.26
N ASP A 36 -6.49 -11.86 -2.92
CA ASP A 36 -7.60 -11.63 -3.84
C ASP A 36 -8.00 -10.16 -3.79
N PHE A 37 -7.84 -9.43 -4.89
CA PHE A 37 -8.20 -8.01 -4.97
C PHE A 37 -9.67 -7.78 -5.36
N SER A 38 -10.43 -8.83 -5.64
CA SER A 38 -11.81 -8.73 -6.15
C SER A 38 -12.74 -7.99 -5.19
N PHE A 39 -12.51 -8.08 -3.87
CA PHE A 39 -13.30 -7.40 -2.85
C PHE A 39 -13.32 -5.88 -3.01
N ILE A 40 -12.29 -5.30 -3.64
CA ILE A 40 -12.19 -3.86 -3.87
C ILE A 40 -13.35 -3.39 -4.74
N TYR A 41 -13.71 -4.15 -5.77
CA TYR A 41 -14.78 -3.78 -6.70
C TYR A 41 -16.11 -3.58 -5.98
N GLU A 42 -16.47 -4.45 -5.04
CA GLU A 42 -17.70 -4.31 -4.26
C GLU A 42 -17.67 -3.06 -3.36
N LYS A 43 -16.51 -2.75 -2.75
CA LYS A 43 -16.36 -1.55 -1.91
C LYS A 43 -16.46 -0.25 -2.73
N VAL A 44 -15.93 -0.22 -3.94
CA VAL A 44 -15.93 1.00 -4.77
C VAL A 44 -17.14 1.14 -5.70
N LYS A 45 -17.94 0.09 -5.86
CA LYS A 45 -19.15 0.05 -6.71
C LYS A 45 -20.08 1.26 -6.52
N PRO A 46 -20.37 1.74 -5.29
CA PRO A 46 -21.25 2.90 -5.09
C PRO A 46 -20.68 4.22 -5.62
N LEU A 47 -19.37 4.30 -5.86
CA LEU A 47 -18.71 5.50 -6.38
C LEU A 47 -18.73 5.61 -7.90
N TYR A 48 -19.14 4.55 -8.59
CA TYR A 48 -19.21 4.55 -10.05
C TYR A 48 -20.48 5.23 -10.54
N SER A 49 -20.29 6.11 -11.52
CA SER A 49 -21.39 6.64 -12.32
C SER A 49 -21.58 5.75 -13.54
N SER A 50 -22.83 5.55 -13.95
CA SER A 50 -23.19 4.90 -15.21
C SER A 50 -22.91 5.77 -16.44
N ILE A 51 -22.62 7.07 -16.24
CA ILE A 51 -22.37 8.06 -17.29
C ILE A 51 -20.98 8.68 -17.09
N GLY A 52 -20.22 8.79 -18.17
CA GLY A 52 -18.95 9.54 -18.22
C GLY A 52 -17.79 8.76 -18.83
N LYS A 53 -16.60 9.35 -18.79
CA LYS A 53 -15.36 8.70 -19.24
C LYS A 53 -15.00 7.56 -18.29
N PRO A 54 -14.63 6.37 -18.80
CA PRO A 54 -14.11 5.28 -17.98
C PRO A 54 -12.94 5.76 -17.13
N SER A 55 -12.97 5.42 -15.84
CA SER A 55 -11.84 5.66 -14.94
C SER A 55 -10.80 4.54 -15.07
N ILE A 56 -9.65 4.73 -14.44
CA ILE A 56 -8.71 3.62 -14.21
C ILE A 56 -9.41 2.59 -13.32
N ASP A 57 -9.08 1.32 -13.55
CA ASP A 57 -9.47 0.21 -12.69
C ASP A 57 -9.04 0.48 -11.21
N PRO A 58 -9.95 0.30 -10.24
CA PRO A 58 -9.70 0.57 -8.83
C PRO A 58 -8.68 -0.39 -8.20
N VAL A 59 -8.65 -1.65 -8.64
CA VAL A 59 -7.63 -2.64 -8.24
C VAL A 59 -6.26 -2.20 -8.74
N VAL A 60 -6.19 -1.72 -9.98
CA VAL A 60 -4.93 -1.18 -10.54
C VAL A 60 -4.42 0.00 -9.71
N LEU A 61 -5.30 0.93 -9.31
CA LEU A 61 -4.91 2.05 -8.44
C LEU A 61 -4.31 1.56 -7.13
N PHE A 62 -4.94 0.55 -6.50
CA PHE A 62 -4.44 -0.03 -5.27
C PHE A 62 -3.10 -0.75 -5.48
N LYS A 63 -2.97 -1.58 -6.52
CA LYS A 63 -1.74 -2.28 -6.86
C LYS A 63 -0.57 -1.34 -7.16
N ILE A 64 -0.81 -0.16 -7.76
CA ILE A 64 0.23 0.87 -7.96
C ILE A 64 0.76 1.38 -6.60
N ILE A 65 -0.12 1.66 -5.64
CA ILE A 65 0.28 2.05 -4.29
C ILE A 65 1.06 0.91 -3.64
N LEU A 66 0.58 -0.32 -3.78
CA LEU A 66 1.23 -1.49 -3.21
C LEU A 66 2.66 -1.66 -3.75
N ILE A 67 2.88 -1.54 -5.06
CA ILE A 67 4.23 -1.50 -5.66
C ILE A 67 5.08 -0.40 -5.03
N GLN A 68 4.53 0.82 -4.90
CA GLN A 68 5.26 1.94 -4.33
C GLN A 68 5.80 1.61 -2.92
N TYR A 69 4.97 1.05 -2.05
CA TYR A 69 5.37 0.73 -0.68
C TYR A 69 6.26 -0.52 -0.60
N LEU A 70 5.92 -1.59 -1.31
CA LEU A 70 6.68 -2.85 -1.30
C LEU A 70 8.13 -2.67 -1.76
N PHE A 71 8.35 -1.83 -2.78
CA PHE A 71 9.67 -1.59 -3.35
C PHE A 71 10.30 -0.27 -2.88
N GLY A 72 9.69 0.41 -1.91
CA GLY A 72 10.24 1.62 -1.30
C GLY A 72 10.42 2.79 -2.27
N ILE A 73 9.55 2.93 -3.26
CA ILE A 73 9.64 3.99 -4.28
C ILE A 73 9.17 5.32 -3.69
N ARG A 74 10.02 6.33 -3.75
CA ARG A 74 9.86 7.58 -2.98
C ARG A 74 8.74 8.49 -3.48
N SER A 75 8.29 8.32 -4.71
CA SER A 75 7.26 9.20 -5.29
C SER A 75 6.38 8.48 -6.31
N MET A 76 5.12 8.89 -6.40
CA MET A 76 4.19 8.36 -7.41
C MET A 76 4.66 8.60 -8.84
N ARG A 77 5.39 9.71 -9.10
CA ARG A 77 5.98 9.97 -10.43
C ARG A 77 7.01 8.91 -10.78
N GLN A 78 7.92 8.63 -9.84
CA GLN A 78 8.92 7.58 -9.99
C GLN A 78 8.25 6.21 -10.09
N THR A 79 7.21 5.93 -9.31
CA THR A 79 6.46 4.67 -9.41
C THR A 79 5.93 4.44 -10.82
N ILE A 80 5.31 5.44 -11.45
CA ILE A 80 4.82 5.33 -12.83
C ILE A 80 5.97 5.13 -13.82
N GLN A 81 7.09 5.86 -13.67
CA GLN A 81 8.28 5.66 -14.52
C GLN A 81 8.85 4.25 -14.40
N GLU A 82 8.89 3.71 -13.19
CA GLU A 82 9.32 2.33 -12.95
C GLU A 82 8.35 1.32 -13.60
N ILE A 83 7.03 1.55 -13.51
CA ILE A 83 6.03 0.71 -14.20
C ILE A 83 6.19 0.78 -15.72
N GLU A 84 6.61 1.91 -16.28
CA GLU A 84 6.86 2.07 -17.72
C GLU A 84 8.02 1.21 -18.24
N VAL A 85 8.98 0.85 -17.39
CA VAL A 85 10.17 0.08 -17.81
C VAL A 85 10.23 -1.33 -17.21
N ASN A 86 9.53 -1.57 -16.10
CA ASN A 86 9.59 -2.83 -15.37
C ASN A 86 8.45 -3.78 -15.78
N LEU A 87 8.83 -4.85 -16.45
CA LEU A 87 7.93 -5.90 -16.95
C LEU A 87 7.15 -6.60 -15.81
N ALA A 88 7.78 -6.81 -14.65
CA ALA A 88 7.12 -7.45 -13.52
C ALA A 88 6.02 -6.56 -12.93
N TYR A 89 6.21 -5.24 -12.96
CA TYR A 89 5.21 -4.29 -12.49
C TYR A 89 4.03 -4.23 -13.47
N ARG A 90 4.30 -4.20 -14.78
CA ARG A 90 3.24 -4.30 -15.79
C ARG A 90 2.42 -5.59 -15.64
N TRP A 91 3.11 -6.72 -15.49
CA TRP A 91 2.47 -8.03 -15.29
C TRP A 91 1.55 -8.01 -14.08
N PHE A 92 2.02 -7.47 -12.94
CA PHE A 92 1.21 -7.39 -11.72
C PHE A 92 -0.07 -6.58 -11.90
N LEU A 93 0.04 -5.49 -12.67
CA LEU A 93 -1.04 -4.56 -12.94
C LEU A 93 -1.96 -5.03 -14.07
N GLY A 94 -1.62 -6.11 -14.77
CA GLY A 94 -2.37 -6.60 -15.93
C GLY A 94 -2.19 -5.76 -17.20
N TYR A 95 -1.21 -4.87 -17.25
CA TYR A 95 -0.95 -4.03 -18.43
C TYR A 95 -0.18 -4.81 -19.50
N GLY A 96 -0.64 -4.70 -20.75
CA GLY A 96 0.12 -5.17 -21.91
C GLY A 96 1.43 -4.39 -22.13
N LEU A 97 2.32 -4.94 -22.97
CA LEU A 97 3.56 -4.27 -23.37
C LEU A 97 3.29 -3.00 -24.18
N GLU A 98 2.28 -3.03 -25.04
CA GLU A 98 1.86 -1.91 -25.89
C GLU A 98 0.87 -0.98 -25.19
N GLU A 99 0.32 -1.42 -24.06
CA GLU A 99 -0.67 -0.64 -23.32
C GLU A 99 -0.01 0.52 -22.59
N LYS A 100 -0.65 1.69 -22.70
CA LYS A 100 -0.15 2.92 -22.10
C LYS A 100 -0.49 2.98 -20.62
N ILE A 101 0.55 3.11 -19.80
CA ILE A 101 0.41 3.27 -18.36
C ILE A 101 -0.24 4.62 -18.04
N PRO A 102 -1.13 4.69 -17.04
CA PRO A 102 -1.73 5.94 -16.63
C PRO A 102 -0.70 6.96 -16.14
N HIS A 103 -0.93 8.21 -16.50
CA HIS A 103 -0.09 9.31 -16.03
C HIS A 103 -0.18 9.46 -14.50
N PHE A 104 0.93 9.80 -13.83
CA PHE A 104 1.03 9.92 -12.36
C PHE A 104 -0.03 10.82 -11.72
N PHE A 105 -0.50 11.83 -12.46
CA PHE A 105 -1.52 12.76 -11.97
C PHE A 105 -2.92 12.12 -11.86
N THR A 106 -3.14 11.04 -12.60
CA THR A 106 -4.43 10.34 -12.61
C THR A 106 -4.73 9.70 -11.26
N PHE A 107 -3.69 9.25 -10.55
CA PHE A 107 -3.80 8.77 -9.17
C PHE A 107 -4.36 9.86 -8.24
N GLY A 108 -3.68 11.01 -8.16
CA GLY A 108 -4.08 12.10 -7.27
C GLY A 108 -5.47 12.67 -7.60
N LYS A 109 -5.81 12.75 -8.90
CA LYS A 109 -7.15 13.16 -9.34
C LYS A 109 -8.25 12.17 -8.94
N ASN A 110 -8.00 10.87 -9.02
CA ASN A 110 -8.96 9.86 -8.57
C ASN A 110 -9.15 9.93 -7.06
N TYR A 111 -8.05 10.05 -6.30
CA TYR A 111 -8.10 10.26 -4.87
C TYR A 111 -8.99 11.45 -4.49
N GLN A 112 -8.70 12.63 -5.03
CA GLN A 112 -9.45 13.85 -4.72
C GLN A 112 -10.93 13.79 -5.13
N ARG A 113 -11.24 13.17 -6.27
CA ARG A 113 -12.59 13.23 -6.85
C ARG A 113 -13.52 12.11 -6.40
N ARG A 114 -12.97 10.94 -6.06
CA ARG A 114 -13.75 9.71 -5.82
C ARG A 114 -13.63 9.23 -4.38
N PHE A 115 -12.44 9.33 -3.81
CA PHE A 115 -12.14 8.70 -2.52
C PHE A 115 -12.04 9.70 -1.36
N GLN A 116 -11.89 10.99 -1.65
CA GLN A 116 -11.83 12.02 -0.61
C GLN A 116 -13.14 12.08 0.18
N GLY A 117 -13.04 11.95 1.50
CA GLY A 117 -14.20 11.94 2.40
C GLY A 117 -14.94 10.60 2.45
N THR A 118 -14.37 9.54 1.88
CA THR A 118 -14.89 8.17 1.99
C THR A 118 -14.03 7.35 2.95
N GLU A 119 -14.63 6.31 3.56
CA GLU A 119 -13.94 5.37 4.45
C GLU A 119 -13.31 4.19 3.71
N ILE A 120 -13.33 4.20 2.37
CA ILE A 120 -12.93 3.04 1.54
C ILE A 120 -11.49 2.60 1.80
N PHE A 121 -10.56 3.54 2.02
CA PHE A 121 -9.18 3.18 2.35
C PHE A 121 -9.08 2.47 3.70
N ASN A 122 -9.84 2.92 4.69
CA ASN A 122 -9.91 2.28 6.00
C ASN A 122 -10.54 0.89 5.88
N ASP A 123 -11.63 0.77 5.11
CA ASP A 123 -12.32 -0.48 4.87
C ASP A 123 -11.45 -1.52 4.14
N ILE A 124 -10.63 -1.08 3.18
CA ILE A 124 -9.66 -1.94 2.49
C ILE A 124 -8.54 -2.34 3.46
N PHE A 125 -8.03 -1.39 4.24
CA PHE A 125 -6.97 -1.64 5.21
C PHE A 125 -7.41 -2.67 6.26
N PHE A 126 -8.56 -2.48 6.89
CA PHE A 126 -9.09 -3.41 7.89
C PHE A 126 -9.38 -4.78 7.30
N HIS A 127 -9.90 -4.84 6.07
CA HIS A 127 -10.10 -6.12 5.40
C HIS A 127 -8.80 -6.92 5.25
N ILE A 128 -7.70 -6.26 4.86
CA ILE A 128 -6.39 -6.91 4.75
C ILE A 128 -5.89 -7.37 6.14
N ILE A 129 -6.09 -6.54 7.17
CA ILE A 129 -5.72 -6.92 8.55
C ILE A 129 -6.52 -8.14 9.01
N ASP A 130 -7.82 -8.20 8.71
CA ASP A 130 -8.68 -9.34 9.03
C ASP A 130 -8.20 -10.62 8.33
N GLU A 131 -7.79 -10.55 7.07
CA GLU A 131 -7.19 -11.69 6.35
C GLU A 131 -5.89 -12.17 7.01
N ILE A 132 -5.01 -11.24 7.40
CA ILE A 132 -3.74 -11.56 8.07
C ILE A 132 -3.99 -12.18 9.45
N MET A 133 -4.97 -11.68 10.20
CA MET A 133 -5.40 -12.27 11.47
C MET A 133 -5.98 -13.67 11.28
N ALA A 134 -6.85 -13.86 10.29
CA ALA A 134 -7.44 -15.16 9.96
C ALA A 134 -6.37 -16.18 9.56
N ALA A 135 -5.35 -15.73 8.83
CA ALA A 135 -4.19 -16.52 8.46
C ALA A 135 -3.17 -16.72 9.61
N LYS A 136 -3.45 -16.19 10.82
CA LYS A 136 -2.63 -16.31 12.04
C LYS A 136 -1.21 -15.75 11.89
N PHE A 137 -1.03 -14.76 11.02
CA PHE A 137 0.23 -14.05 10.86
C PHE A 137 0.37 -12.84 11.81
N LEU A 138 -0.71 -12.43 12.46
CA LEU A 138 -0.73 -11.41 13.51
C LEU A 138 -0.87 -12.07 14.88
N ASN A 139 0.09 -11.81 15.77
CA ASN A 139 -0.07 -12.07 17.20
C ASN A 139 -0.54 -10.78 17.88
N SER A 140 -1.77 -10.78 18.41
CA SER A 140 -2.36 -9.63 19.11
C SER A 140 -1.87 -9.47 20.55
N GLU A 141 -1.04 -10.37 21.06
CA GLU A 141 -0.51 -10.32 22.43
C GLU A 141 0.40 -9.11 22.66
N ASN A 142 1.14 -8.66 21.64
CA ASN A 142 2.08 -7.54 21.74
C ASN A 142 1.77 -6.49 20.66
N VAL A 143 1.06 -5.43 21.05
CA VAL A 143 0.79 -4.28 20.18
C VAL A 143 1.87 -3.23 20.38
N PHE A 144 2.76 -3.08 19.39
CA PHE A 144 3.76 -2.00 19.40
C PHE A 144 3.19 -0.74 18.76
N ILE A 145 2.93 0.29 19.58
CA ILE A 145 2.50 1.60 19.10
C ILE A 145 3.73 2.52 19.03
N ASP A 146 4.31 2.70 17.84
CA ASP A 146 5.31 3.73 17.61
C ASP A 146 4.64 5.04 17.14
N GLY A 147 4.75 6.08 17.96
CA GLY A 147 4.13 7.38 17.72
C GLY A 147 5.10 8.35 17.06
N THR A 148 4.94 8.61 15.76
CA THR A 148 5.65 9.72 15.13
C THR A 148 5.05 11.05 15.62
N HIS A 149 5.84 11.87 16.32
CA HIS A 149 5.42 13.21 16.73
C HIS A 149 5.38 14.15 15.51
N ILE A 150 4.22 14.24 14.87
CA ILE A 150 3.97 15.23 13.82
C ILE A 150 3.67 16.57 14.51
N LYS A 151 4.56 17.57 14.37
CA LYS A 151 4.27 18.94 14.81
C LYS A 151 3.08 19.47 14.01
N ALA A 152 1.92 19.58 14.67
CA ALA A 152 0.75 20.16 14.06
C ALA A 152 0.99 21.65 13.76
N ASN A 153 0.74 22.09 12.51
CA ASN A 153 0.58 23.50 12.19
C ASN A 153 -0.84 23.93 12.62
N ALA A 154 -1.10 23.85 13.92
CA ALA A 154 -2.39 24.13 14.52
C ALA A 154 -2.37 25.51 15.19
N ASN A 155 -3.35 26.34 14.86
CA ASN A 155 -3.53 27.62 15.55
C ASN A 155 -4.09 27.34 16.95
N LEU A 156 -3.27 27.55 17.98
CA LEU A 156 -3.61 27.39 19.40
C LEU A 156 -4.87 28.16 19.84
N LYS A 157 -5.29 29.17 19.05
CA LYS A 157 -6.50 29.97 19.32
C LYS A 157 -7.82 29.29 18.89
N LYS A 158 -7.78 28.12 18.24
CA LYS A 158 -8.97 27.36 17.80
C LYS A 158 -8.94 25.91 18.29
N ALA A 159 -8.85 25.72 19.60
CA ALA A 159 -9.01 24.39 20.20
C ALA A 159 -10.49 24.00 20.30
N LYS A 160 -10.82 22.76 19.96
CA LYS A 160 -12.15 22.15 20.19
C LYS A 160 -11.93 20.90 21.04
N ASN A 161 -12.59 20.84 22.20
CA ASN A 161 -12.54 19.66 23.07
C ASN A 161 -13.34 18.55 22.40
N VAL A 162 -12.71 17.39 22.21
CA VAL A 162 -13.33 16.17 21.68
C VAL A 162 -13.13 15.08 22.72
N LEU A 163 -14.22 14.43 23.13
CA LEU A 163 -14.17 13.26 23.98
C LEU A 163 -13.60 12.10 23.15
N LYS A 164 -12.48 11.53 23.57
CA LYS A 164 -11.93 10.30 23.00
C LYS A 164 -12.40 9.11 23.83
N GLU A 165 -12.80 8.05 23.15
CA GLU A 165 -13.25 6.79 23.76
C GLU A 165 -12.11 6.09 24.52
N GLU A 166 -12.49 5.27 25.50
CA GLU A 166 -11.70 4.77 26.62
C GLU A 166 -10.51 3.86 26.26
N SER A 167 -10.37 3.46 24.99
CA SER A 167 -9.30 2.57 24.52
C SER A 167 -7.89 3.12 24.78
N ALA A 168 -7.72 4.45 24.77
CA ALA A 168 -6.44 5.09 25.08
C ALA A 168 -6.01 4.95 26.57
N LYS A 169 -6.94 4.73 27.50
CA LYS A 169 -6.63 4.63 28.94
C LYS A 169 -6.07 3.25 29.32
N PHE A 170 -6.65 2.18 28.77
CA PHE A 170 -6.24 0.81 29.10
C PHE A 170 -4.75 0.57 28.77
N TYR A 171 -4.30 1.04 27.60
CA TYR A 171 -2.89 0.91 27.19
C TYR A 171 -1.92 1.74 28.04
N GLN A 172 -2.35 2.92 28.53
CA GLN A 172 -1.53 3.72 29.45
C GLN A 172 -1.34 3.04 30.80
N GLU A 173 -2.36 2.35 31.30
CA GLU A 173 -2.27 1.61 32.55
C GLU A 173 -1.29 0.45 32.45
N THR A 174 -1.34 -0.35 31.37
CA THR A 174 -0.39 -1.46 31.15
C THR A 174 1.04 -0.97 31.00
N LEU A 175 1.27 0.11 30.24
CA LEU A 175 2.60 0.69 30.06
C LEU A 175 3.19 1.22 31.37
N ASN A 176 2.35 1.85 32.21
CA ASN A 176 2.79 2.32 33.53
C ASN A 176 3.15 1.15 34.45
N GLN A 177 2.43 0.02 34.37
CA GLN A 177 2.76 -1.19 35.14
C GLN A 177 4.10 -1.78 34.71
N GLU A 178 4.37 -1.86 33.40
CA GLU A 178 5.66 -2.34 32.87
C GLU A 178 6.82 -1.42 33.27
N ILE A 179 6.64 -0.10 33.17
CA ILE A 179 7.63 0.89 33.63
C ILE A 179 7.90 0.74 35.13
N GLU A 180 6.87 0.49 35.94
CA GLU A 180 7.01 0.33 37.39
C GLU A 180 7.75 -0.98 37.74
N LEU A 181 7.50 -2.07 37.01
CA LEU A 181 8.22 -3.33 37.15
C LEU A 181 9.69 -3.18 36.75
N ASP A 182 9.98 -2.48 35.65
CA ASP A 182 11.34 -2.21 35.19
C ASP A 182 12.12 -1.32 36.19
N ARG A 183 11.44 -0.33 36.80
CA ARG A 183 12.00 0.50 37.89
C ARG A 183 12.36 -0.32 39.12
N GLN A 184 11.54 -1.30 39.49
CA GLN A 184 11.81 -2.21 40.62
C GLN A 184 12.99 -3.13 40.33
N PHE A 185 13.11 -3.63 39.10
CA PHE A 185 14.21 -4.50 38.68
C PHE A 185 15.55 -3.76 38.59
N HIS A 186 15.58 -2.53 38.07
CA HIS A 186 16.82 -1.81 37.80
C HIS A 186 17.32 -0.89 38.93
N LYS A 187 16.62 -0.75 40.07
CA LYS A 187 17.02 0.08 41.23
C LYS A 187 17.53 1.50 40.88
N LYS A 188 17.12 2.09 39.76
CA LYS A 188 17.57 3.44 39.37
C LYS A 188 16.66 4.49 40.02
N LYS A 189 17.19 5.15 41.06
CA LYS A 189 16.63 6.39 41.61
C LYS A 189 17.24 7.60 40.88
N ARG A 190 16.32 8.40 40.32
CA ARG A 190 16.44 9.72 39.69
C ARG A 190 17.11 9.80 38.32
#